data_AF-A6R2Q8-F1
#
_entry.id   AF-A6R2Q8-F1
#
_cell.length_a   1.000
_cell.length_b   1.000
_cell.length_c   1.000
_cell.angle_alpha   90.00
_cell.angle_beta   90.00
_cell.angle_gamma   90.00
#
_symmetry.space_group_name_H-M   'P 1'
#
loop_
_entity.id
_entity.type
_entity.pdbx_description
1 polymer ?
#
loop_
_entity_poly.entity_id
_entity_poly.type
_entity_poly.pdbx_seq_one_letter_code
_entity_poly.pdbx_strand_id
1 'polypeptide(L)'
;MEQVKLASAKPKPKPIPIPNPKPADGAQQEDIIESSSPSLPAEDWFAWLQVLGAFSLNLNTWGLMNAYGAFQAFYELELLSSRSSSDISWIGSTQAFLMFIISMVVGPIVDAGYLRSLLGMGSLLAVLGLFMTSLCNEYWQVFLAQAITMGLGFGCLYVPAPTIVSQYFHASTALAMGVSSAGSALGGVIYPIIFTRLQPRIGFPWATRVLGFIVLATQLVPLALMKSKASPTTKYRLVDRTAFRDVPFILLIAGLIFGFMGFYIIFYYIELYAYQESSTPARLQSYLLVIINASSLPGRLIPGYYADKMGSINVQTIVAFTGTLLTFCLLAIKNAPGLVVYCVIYGFSAGAFMGLPAAGVVNLSADKGKIGARLGMTLAAVGCGVLVSNPIAGAVLGGSGGWVGLIVWCGALLTASCISMAASRIRKIGFGFKKVI
;
A
#
# COMPACT_ATOMS: atom_id res chain seq x y z
N MET A 1 84.96 20.59 -22.59
CA MET A 1 83.82 20.56 -21.65
C MET A 1 83.00 21.80 -21.88
N GLU A 2 81.69 21.61 -21.91
CA GLU A 2 80.74 22.35 -22.73
C GLU A 2 80.25 23.67 -22.12
N GLN A 3 79.76 24.52 -23.03
CA GLN A 3 78.95 25.74 -22.86
C GLN A 3 79.67 27.08 -22.76
N VAL A 4 78.92 28.10 -23.25
CA VAL A 4 79.09 29.58 -23.20
C VAL A 4 79.30 30.16 -24.61
N LYS A 5 78.61 31.22 -25.09
CA LYS A 5 77.50 32.07 -24.62
C LYS A 5 77.07 32.96 -25.80
N LEU A 6 75.81 33.40 -25.72
CA LEU A 6 75.21 34.69 -26.11
C LEU A 6 75.76 35.48 -27.32
N ALA A 7 74.87 35.74 -28.28
CA ALA A 7 74.91 36.91 -29.13
C ALA A 7 73.59 37.71 -29.00
N SER A 8 73.74 39.03 -28.89
CA SER A 8 72.71 40.04 -28.65
C SER A 8 71.75 40.26 -29.84
N ALA A 9 70.47 40.51 -29.57
CA ALA A 9 69.50 40.93 -30.59
C ALA A 9 68.83 42.29 -30.25
N LYS A 10 68.75 43.14 -31.27
CA LYS A 10 68.28 44.55 -31.33
C LYS A 10 66.74 44.72 -31.20
N PRO A 11 66.24 45.95 -30.95
CA PRO A 11 64.87 46.19 -30.46
C PRO A 11 63.76 46.12 -31.51
N LYS A 12 62.54 45.82 -31.03
CA LYS A 12 61.29 45.57 -31.78
C LYS A 12 60.71 46.82 -32.50
N PRO A 13 60.14 46.67 -33.71
CA PRO A 13 59.32 47.70 -34.34
C PRO A 13 57.85 47.66 -33.85
N LYS A 14 57.21 48.83 -33.78
CA LYS A 14 55.81 49.04 -33.34
C LYS A 14 54.80 48.50 -34.37
N PRO A 15 53.68 47.87 -33.97
CA PRO A 15 52.62 47.47 -34.89
C PRO A 15 51.72 48.66 -35.32
N ILE A 16 51.27 48.60 -36.57
CA ILE A 16 50.36 49.52 -37.28
C ILE A 16 48.92 49.35 -36.76
N PRO A 17 48.07 50.40 -36.68
CA PRO A 17 46.68 50.28 -36.24
C PRO A 17 45.82 49.58 -37.31
N ILE A 18 45.08 48.54 -36.92
CA ILE A 18 44.05 47.89 -37.76
C ILE A 18 42.71 48.63 -37.52
N PRO A 19 41.93 48.98 -38.55
CA PRO A 19 40.68 49.71 -38.40
C PRO A 19 39.56 48.84 -37.77
N ASN A 20 38.77 49.44 -36.88
CA ASN A 20 37.53 48.84 -36.36
C ASN A 20 36.50 48.62 -37.51
N PRO A 21 35.91 47.43 -37.65
CA PRO A 21 34.69 47.26 -38.43
C PRO A 21 33.51 47.85 -37.66
N LYS A 22 32.72 48.69 -38.34
CA LYS A 22 31.40 49.20 -37.91
C LYS A 22 30.43 48.03 -37.65
N PRO A 23 29.44 48.20 -36.76
CA PRO A 23 28.45 47.15 -36.48
C PRO A 23 27.58 46.93 -37.72
N ALA A 24 27.51 45.69 -38.18
CA ALA A 24 26.50 45.27 -39.14
C ALA A 24 25.21 45.00 -38.35
N ASP A 25 24.25 45.90 -38.50
CA ASP A 25 22.86 45.68 -38.15
C ASP A 25 22.34 44.44 -38.88
N GLY A 26 21.76 43.50 -38.13
CA GLY A 26 21.14 42.30 -38.69
C GLY A 26 21.48 40.99 -37.97
N ALA A 27 21.56 40.98 -36.64
CA ALA A 27 21.45 39.74 -35.90
C ALA A 27 19.97 39.32 -35.90
N GLN A 28 19.63 38.30 -36.70
CA GLN A 28 18.44 37.50 -36.46
C GLN A 28 18.56 36.97 -35.03
N GLN A 29 17.70 37.49 -34.17
CA GLN A 29 17.51 37.01 -32.82
C GLN A 29 16.98 35.59 -32.96
N GLU A 30 17.86 34.59 -32.82
CA GLU A 30 17.43 33.24 -32.53
C GLU A 30 16.62 33.33 -31.25
N ASP A 31 15.30 33.20 -31.39
CA ASP A 31 14.40 32.94 -30.28
C ASP A 31 14.91 31.68 -29.60
N ILE A 32 15.73 31.87 -28.57
CA ILE A 32 15.92 30.89 -27.52
C ILE A 32 14.52 30.74 -26.93
N ILE A 33 13.77 29.77 -27.45
CA ILE A 33 12.67 29.17 -26.72
C ILE A 33 13.35 28.61 -25.48
N GLU A 34 13.39 29.43 -24.43
CA GLU A 34 13.56 28.95 -23.07
C GLU A 34 12.52 27.87 -22.92
N SER A 35 12.96 26.61 -23.07
CA SER A 35 12.19 25.46 -22.66
C SER A 35 11.96 25.69 -21.18
N SER A 36 10.81 26.29 -20.85
CA SER A 36 10.33 26.45 -19.49
C SER A 36 10.55 25.11 -18.82
N SER A 37 11.56 25.06 -17.95
CA SER A 37 11.70 23.97 -17.01
C SER A 37 10.32 23.86 -16.35
N PRO A 38 9.67 22.68 -16.40
CA PRO A 38 8.29 22.57 -15.95
C PRO A 38 8.23 23.15 -14.54
N SER A 39 7.47 24.23 -14.38
CA SER A 39 7.35 24.92 -13.11
C SER A 39 6.91 23.87 -12.09
N LEU A 40 7.70 23.73 -11.01
CA LEU A 40 7.38 22.77 -9.96
C LEU A 40 5.91 23.00 -9.56
N PRO A 41 5.06 21.95 -9.57
CA PRO A 41 3.68 22.05 -9.17
C PRO A 41 3.55 22.87 -7.89
N ALA A 42 2.79 23.96 -7.96
CA ALA A 42 2.40 24.68 -6.76
C ALA A 42 1.60 23.70 -5.88
N GLU A 43 2.08 23.47 -4.65
CA GLU A 43 1.41 22.66 -3.63
C GLU A 43 0.24 23.47 -3.03
N ASP A 44 -0.64 23.92 -3.91
CA ASP A 44 -1.75 24.83 -3.63
C ASP A 44 -2.97 24.10 -3.05
N TRP A 45 -4.02 24.84 -2.71
CA TRP A 45 -5.30 24.28 -2.25
C TRP A 45 -5.85 23.22 -3.21
N PHE A 46 -5.64 23.38 -4.53
CA PHE A 46 -6.13 22.44 -5.53
C PHE A 46 -5.37 21.10 -5.49
N ALA A 47 -4.08 21.11 -5.15
CA ALA A 47 -3.32 19.90 -4.84
C ALA A 47 -3.89 19.16 -3.62
N TRP A 48 -4.25 19.87 -2.55
CA TRP A 48 -4.86 19.27 -1.36
C TRP A 48 -6.26 18.68 -1.62
N LEU A 49 -7.01 19.19 -2.59
CA LEU A 49 -8.25 18.54 -3.05
C LEU A 49 -7.99 17.17 -3.68
N GLN A 50 -6.84 16.96 -4.33
CA GLN A 50 -6.46 15.64 -4.84
C GLN A 50 -6.16 14.66 -3.69
N VAL A 51 -5.54 15.16 -2.62
CA VAL A 51 -5.30 14.39 -1.38
C VAL A 51 -6.63 13.97 -0.76
N LEU A 52 -7.64 14.84 -0.72
CA LEU A 52 -8.98 14.51 -0.24
C LEU A 52 -9.67 13.44 -1.09
N GLY A 53 -9.51 13.51 -2.42
CA GLY A 53 -9.96 12.46 -3.34
C GLY A 53 -9.28 11.11 -3.04
N ALA A 54 -7.95 11.11 -2.96
CA ALA A 54 -7.17 9.91 -2.64
C ALA A 54 -7.47 9.36 -1.24
N PHE A 55 -7.73 10.23 -0.26
CA PHE A 55 -8.18 9.85 1.09
C PHE A 55 -9.48 9.08 1.02
N SER A 56 -10.45 9.59 0.26
CA SER A 56 -11.77 8.97 0.08
C SER A 56 -11.66 7.62 -0.65
N LEU A 57 -10.75 7.49 -1.62
CA LEU A 57 -10.47 6.21 -2.27
C LEU A 57 -9.85 5.20 -1.30
N ASN A 58 -8.84 5.60 -0.51
CA ASN A 58 -8.21 4.73 0.48
C ASN A 58 -9.18 4.31 1.60
N LEU A 59 -10.06 5.22 2.03
CA LEU A 59 -11.12 4.93 3.00
C LEU A 59 -12.01 3.81 2.51
N ASN A 60 -12.42 3.84 1.24
CA ASN A 60 -13.36 2.88 0.68
C ASN A 60 -12.73 1.57 0.19
N THR A 61 -11.46 1.58 -0.21
CA THR A 61 -10.78 0.38 -0.69
C THR A 61 -10.18 -0.38 0.50
N TRP A 62 -9.09 0.14 1.03
CA TRP A 62 -8.39 -0.46 2.15
C TRP A 62 -9.18 -0.42 3.44
N GLY A 63 -9.99 0.61 3.68
CA GLY A 63 -10.80 0.66 4.90
C GLY A 63 -11.86 -0.43 4.96
N LEU A 64 -12.55 -0.71 3.84
CA LEU A 64 -13.46 -1.86 3.75
C LEU A 64 -12.70 -3.19 3.81
N MET A 65 -11.51 -3.28 3.18
CA MET A 65 -10.67 -4.48 3.27
C MET A 65 -10.27 -4.80 4.71
N ASN A 66 -9.85 -3.76 5.45
CA ASN A 66 -9.48 -3.88 6.86
C ASN A 66 -10.67 -4.16 7.76
N ALA A 67 -11.88 -3.81 7.33
CA ALA A 67 -13.12 -4.10 8.03
C ALA A 67 -13.60 -5.55 7.85
N TYR A 68 -12.97 -6.31 6.95
CA TYR A 68 -13.41 -7.66 6.60
C TYR A 68 -13.44 -8.62 7.81
N GLY A 69 -12.57 -8.46 8.81
CA GLY A 69 -12.60 -9.31 10.01
C GLY A 69 -13.96 -9.29 10.74
N ALA A 70 -14.68 -8.17 10.72
CA ALA A 70 -16.03 -8.09 11.28
C ALA A 70 -17.06 -8.89 10.46
N PHE A 71 -16.91 -8.90 9.13
CA PHE A 71 -17.70 -9.75 8.24
C PHE A 71 -17.33 -11.22 8.40
N GLN A 72 -16.04 -11.56 8.54
CA GLN A 72 -15.57 -12.92 8.79
C GLN A 72 -16.25 -13.49 10.05
N ALA A 73 -16.21 -12.76 11.16
CA ALA A 73 -16.86 -13.18 12.40
C ALA A 73 -18.38 -13.35 12.22
N PHE A 74 -19.06 -12.38 11.60
CA PHE A 74 -20.50 -12.46 11.35
C PHE A 74 -20.89 -13.63 10.43
N TYR A 75 -20.11 -13.89 9.37
CA TYR A 75 -20.36 -15.01 8.46
C TYR A 75 -20.15 -16.35 9.15
N GLU A 76 -19.13 -16.50 9.97
CA GLU A 76 -18.90 -17.74 10.71
C GLU A 76 -19.95 -17.98 11.81
N LEU A 77 -20.36 -16.92 12.52
CA LEU A 77 -21.24 -17.06 13.68
C LEU A 77 -22.74 -17.08 13.32
N GLU A 78 -23.13 -16.41 12.24
CA GLU A 78 -24.56 -16.21 11.91
C GLU A 78 -24.91 -16.65 10.49
N LEU A 79 -24.40 -15.96 9.45
CA LEU A 79 -24.93 -16.09 8.08
C LEU A 79 -24.55 -17.41 7.38
N LEU A 80 -23.30 -17.85 7.55
CA LEU A 80 -22.69 -18.99 6.84
C LEU A 80 -22.14 -20.02 7.83
N SER A 81 -22.81 -20.20 8.97
CA SER A 81 -22.38 -21.09 10.06
C SER A 81 -22.19 -22.56 9.67
N SER A 82 -22.72 -22.99 8.51
CA SER A 82 -22.51 -24.32 7.94
C SER A 82 -21.21 -24.48 7.13
N ARG A 83 -20.49 -23.39 6.86
CA ARG A 83 -19.25 -23.37 6.07
C ARG A 83 -18.03 -23.35 6.98
N SER A 84 -16.92 -23.89 6.47
CA SER A 84 -15.67 -23.84 7.20
C SER A 84 -15.10 -22.41 7.24
N SER A 85 -14.31 -22.11 8.26
CA SER A 85 -13.59 -20.83 8.36
C SER A 85 -12.68 -20.57 7.14
N SER A 86 -12.11 -21.65 6.57
CA SER A 86 -11.34 -21.61 5.32
C SER A 86 -12.19 -21.16 4.13
N ASP A 87 -13.37 -21.75 3.94
CA ASP A 87 -14.30 -21.39 2.86
C ASP A 87 -14.68 -19.91 2.93
N ILE A 88 -15.05 -19.43 4.12
CA ILE A 88 -15.45 -18.04 4.33
C ILE A 88 -14.27 -17.09 4.10
N SER A 89 -13.07 -17.45 4.57
CA SER A 89 -11.85 -16.65 4.37
C SER A 89 -11.48 -16.42 2.91
N TRP A 90 -11.88 -17.33 1.99
CA TRP A 90 -11.67 -17.12 0.56
C TRP A 90 -12.35 -15.87 0.02
N ILE A 91 -13.45 -15.41 0.61
CA ILE A 91 -14.17 -14.22 0.15
C ILE A 91 -13.27 -12.99 0.29
N GLY A 92 -12.79 -12.69 1.51
CA GLY A 92 -11.91 -11.55 1.76
C GLY A 92 -10.54 -11.67 1.10
N SER A 93 -9.94 -12.87 1.11
CA SER A 93 -8.65 -13.10 0.45
C SER A 93 -8.71 -12.93 -1.07
N THR A 94 -9.79 -13.39 -1.72
CA THR A 94 -10.00 -13.17 -3.16
C THR A 94 -10.24 -11.70 -3.47
N GLN A 95 -10.97 -11.00 -2.61
CA GLN A 95 -11.17 -9.56 -2.71
C GLN A 95 -9.85 -8.80 -2.70
N ALA A 96 -8.97 -9.11 -1.74
CA ALA A 96 -7.64 -8.51 -1.63
C ALA A 96 -6.74 -8.88 -2.82
N PHE A 97 -6.76 -10.15 -3.25
CA PHE A 97 -6.05 -10.61 -4.43
C PHE A 97 -6.43 -9.83 -5.68
N LEU A 98 -7.74 -9.68 -5.94
CA LEU A 98 -8.24 -8.94 -7.08
C LEU A 98 -7.83 -7.47 -7.05
N MET A 99 -7.87 -6.85 -5.87
CA MET A 99 -7.35 -5.49 -5.69
C MET A 99 -5.90 -5.39 -6.17
N PHE A 100 -5.02 -6.32 -5.75
CA PHE A 100 -3.60 -6.28 -6.11
C PHE A 100 -3.31 -6.66 -7.57
N ILE A 101 -3.92 -7.73 -8.09
CA ILE A 101 -3.64 -8.23 -9.44
C ILE A 101 -4.14 -7.26 -10.53
N ILE A 102 -5.32 -6.68 -10.33
CA ILE A 102 -5.90 -5.71 -11.27
C ILE A 102 -5.11 -4.41 -11.24
N SER A 103 -4.59 -4.01 -10.09
CA SER A 103 -3.75 -2.81 -9.93
C SER A 103 -2.51 -2.84 -10.85
N MET A 104 -1.94 -4.01 -11.13
CA MET A 104 -0.84 -4.16 -12.09
C MET A 104 -1.21 -3.68 -13.50
N VAL A 105 -2.47 -3.89 -13.91
CA VAL A 105 -2.99 -3.51 -15.24
C VAL A 105 -3.55 -2.09 -15.24
N VAL A 106 -4.06 -1.61 -14.10
CA VAL A 106 -4.68 -0.29 -13.97
C VAL A 106 -3.65 0.84 -14.08
N GLY A 107 -2.43 0.66 -13.57
CA GLY A 107 -1.36 1.66 -13.71
C GLY A 107 -1.17 2.16 -15.16
N PRO A 108 -0.93 1.27 -16.13
CA PRO A 108 -0.88 1.62 -17.56
C PRO A 108 -2.10 2.37 -18.09
N ILE A 109 -3.29 2.01 -17.60
CA ILE A 109 -4.54 2.61 -18.05
C ILE A 109 -4.68 4.05 -17.51
N VAL A 110 -4.23 4.29 -16.27
CA VAL A 110 -4.12 5.65 -15.71
C VAL A 110 -3.12 6.47 -16.52
N ASP A 111 -1.94 5.91 -16.80
CA ASP A 111 -0.89 6.58 -17.57
C ASP A 111 -1.34 6.89 -19.02
N ALA A 112 -2.22 6.07 -19.60
CA ALA A 112 -2.84 6.30 -20.90
C ALA A 112 -3.96 7.38 -20.87
N GLY A 113 -4.29 7.94 -19.71
CA GLY A 113 -5.24 9.04 -19.56
C GLY A 113 -6.68 8.64 -19.20
N TYR A 114 -6.95 7.36 -18.91
CA TYR A 114 -8.31 6.88 -18.63
C TYR A 114 -8.72 6.97 -17.15
N LEU A 115 -8.19 7.95 -16.40
CA LEU A 115 -8.45 8.12 -14.97
C LEU A 115 -9.96 8.15 -14.64
N ARG A 116 -10.75 9.00 -15.32
CA ARG A 116 -12.17 9.17 -15.00
C ARG A 116 -12.99 7.90 -15.23
N SER A 117 -12.67 7.15 -16.30
CA SER A 117 -13.34 5.89 -16.60
C SER A 117 -13.03 4.83 -15.54
N LEU A 118 -11.79 4.76 -15.07
CA LEU A 118 -11.38 3.88 -13.98
C LEU A 118 -12.06 4.23 -12.67
N LEU A 119 -12.12 5.52 -12.31
CA LEU A 119 -12.82 5.96 -11.12
C LEU A 119 -14.32 5.62 -11.21
N GLY A 120 -14.99 5.95 -12.33
CA GLY A 120 -16.41 5.66 -12.51
C GLY A 120 -16.73 4.16 -12.42
N MET A 121 -15.96 3.33 -13.15
CA MET A 121 -16.15 1.88 -13.13
C MET A 121 -15.82 1.27 -11.76
N GLY A 122 -14.72 1.70 -11.14
CA GLY A 122 -14.30 1.22 -9.83
C GLY A 122 -15.29 1.56 -8.72
N SER A 123 -15.77 2.81 -8.70
CA SER A 123 -16.79 3.26 -7.74
C SER A 123 -18.11 2.52 -7.94
N LEU A 124 -18.55 2.34 -9.20
CA LEU A 124 -19.77 1.60 -9.50
C LEU A 124 -19.68 0.16 -9.00
N LEU A 125 -18.58 -0.55 -9.30
CA LEU A 125 -18.37 -1.93 -8.87
C LEU A 125 -18.28 -2.07 -7.35
N ALA A 126 -17.61 -1.14 -6.67
CA ALA A 126 -17.52 -1.15 -5.21
C ALA A 126 -18.89 -0.98 -4.55
N VAL A 127 -19.68 0.00 -5.00
CA VAL A 127 -21.04 0.25 -4.49
C VAL A 127 -21.95 -0.93 -4.84
N LEU A 128 -21.95 -1.37 -6.09
CA LEU A 128 -22.75 -2.50 -6.56
C LEU A 128 -22.45 -3.76 -5.75
N GLY A 129 -21.16 -4.08 -5.54
CA GLY A 129 -20.74 -5.24 -4.76
C GLY A 129 -21.31 -5.22 -3.34
N LEU A 130 -21.28 -4.06 -2.68
CA LEU A 130 -21.82 -3.93 -1.32
C LEU A 130 -23.35 -4.03 -1.28
N PHE A 131 -24.06 -3.38 -2.21
CA PHE A 131 -25.52 -3.50 -2.30
C PHE A 131 -25.96 -4.92 -2.65
N MET A 132 -25.27 -5.62 -3.54
CA MET A 132 -25.55 -7.02 -3.85
C MET A 132 -25.25 -7.93 -2.66
N THR A 133 -24.17 -7.65 -1.90
CA THR A 133 -23.84 -8.37 -0.66
C THR A 133 -24.99 -8.28 0.35
N SER A 134 -25.69 -7.14 0.41
CA SER A 134 -26.85 -6.97 1.30
C SER A 134 -28.04 -7.90 1.03
N LEU A 135 -28.10 -8.50 -0.17
CA LEU A 135 -29.16 -9.41 -0.60
C LEU A 135 -28.77 -10.88 -0.47
N CYS A 136 -27.51 -11.16 -0.13
CA CYS A 136 -26.96 -12.50 -0.14
C CYS A 136 -27.37 -13.30 1.09
N ASN A 137 -27.74 -14.55 0.87
CA ASN A 137 -28.01 -15.54 1.92
C ASN A 137 -27.10 -16.78 1.80
N GLU A 138 -26.52 -17.00 0.62
CA GLU A 138 -25.70 -18.16 0.31
C GLU A 138 -24.24 -17.79 0.04
N TYR A 139 -23.32 -18.71 0.33
CA TYR A 139 -21.88 -18.51 0.18
C TYR A 139 -21.48 -17.99 -1.21
N TRP A 140 -21.97 -18.62 -2.27
CA TRP A 140 -21.60 -18.27 -3.64
C TRP A 140 -22.08 -16.86 -4.03
N GLN A 141 -23.20 -16.39 -3.46
CA GLN A 141 -23.74 -15.05 -3.69
C GLN A 141 -22.81 -14.01 -3.06
N VAL A 142 -22.42 -14.25 -1.79
CA VAL A 142 -21.45 -13.38 -1.08
C VAL A 142 -20.12 -13.38 -1.81
N PHE A 143 -19.64 -14.53 -2.27
CA PHE A 143 -18.40 -14.64 -3.02
C PHE A 143 -18.42 -13.79 -4.31
N LEU A 144 -19.50 -13.87 -5.11
CA LEU A 144 -19.60 -13.09 -6.34
C LEU A 144 -19.76 -11.58 -6.09
N ALA A 145 -20.59 -11.21 -5.10
CA ALA A 145 -20.87 -9.80 -4.79
C ALA A 145 -19.70 -9.11 -4.07
N GLN A 146 -19.19 -9.74 -3.02
CA GLN A 146 -18.16 -9.15 -2.15
C GLN A 146 -16.75 -9.44 -2.64
N ALA A 147 -16.44 -10.68 -3.04
CA ALA A 147 -15.07 -11.00 -3.44
C ALA A 147 -14.78 -10.47 -4.84
N ILE A 148 -15.57 -10.90 -5.83
CA ILE A 148 -15.31 -10.61 -7.24
C ILE A 148 -15.67 -9.16 -7.58
N THR A 149 -16.95 -8.78 -7.43
CA THR A 149 -17.44 -7.49 -7.91
C THR A 149 -16.73 -6.33 -7.18
N MET A 150 -16.69 -6.36 -5.85
CA MET A 150 -16.02 -5.33 -5.08
C MET A 150 -14.49 -5.40 -5.20
N GLY A 151 -13.89 -6.58 -5.30
CA GLY A 151 -12.44 -6.73 -5.51
C GLY A 151 -11.95 -6.14 -6.85
N LEU A 152 -12.69 -6.36 -7.94
CA LEU A 152 -12.43 -5.72 -9.23
C LEU A 152 -12.56 -4.19 -9.13
N GLY A 153 -13.60 -3.72 -8.43
CA GLY A 153 -13.79 -2.29 -8.18
C GLY A 153 -12.61 -1.68 -7.42
N PHE A 154 -12.14 -2.35 -6.38
CA PHE A 154 -10.99 -1.89 -5.58
C PHE A 154 -9.70 -1.84 -6.38
N GLY A 155 -9.46 -2.83 -7.25
CA GLY A 155 -8.30 -2.83 -8.13
C GLY A 155 -8.27 -1.63 -9.08
N CYS A 156 -9.44 -1.20 -9.57
CA CYS A 156 -9.56 0.00 -10.41
C CYS A 156 -9.27 1.30 -9.66
N LEU A 157 -9.55 1.34 -8.35
CA LEU A 157 -9.45 2.55 -7.52
C LEU A 157 -8.12 2.67 -6.77
N TYR A 158 -7.43 1.56 -6.50
CA TYR A 158 -6.23 1.56 -5.66
C TYR A 158 -5.09 2.37 -6.25
N VAL A 159 -4.70 2.14 -7.51
CA VAL A 159 -3.56 2.81 -8.14
C VAL A 159 -3.79 4.29 -8.44
N PRO A 160 -4.98 4.73 -8.90
CA PRO A 160 -5.25 6.15 -9.10
C PRO A 160 -4.95 7.04 -7.88
N ALA A 161 -5.21 6.58 -6.66
CA ALA A 161 -5.02 7.38 -5.45
C ALA A 161 -3.57 7.89 -5.28
N PRO A 162 -2.54 7.02 -5.15
CA PRO A 162 -1.16 7.48 -5.04
C PRO A 162 -0.65 8.12 -6.34
N THR A 163 -1.05 7.62 -7.52
CA THR A 163 -0.56 8.16 -8.80
C THR A 163 -0.95 9.63 -9.00
N ILE A 164 -2.17 10.02 -8.63
CA ILE A 164 -2.59 11.41 -8.80
C ILE A 164 -1.97 12.31 -7.74
N VAL A 165 -1.83 11.86 -6.49
CA VAL A 165 -1.17 12.64 -5.44
C VAL A 165 0.29 12.94 -5.80
N SER A 166 1.03 11.97 -6.35
CA SER A 166 2.43 12.18 -6.73
C SER A 166 2.62 13.16 -7.89
N GLN A 167 1.61 13.40 -8.71
CA GLN A 167 1.66 14.37 -9.81
C GLN A 167 1.52 15.83 -9.34
N TYR A 168 1.02 16.05 -8.12
CA TYR A 168 0.72 17.39 -7.60
C TYR A 168 1.72 17.86 -6.53
N PHE A 169 2.47 16.95 -5.93
CA PHE A 169 3.38 17.23 -4.82
C PHE A 169 4.80 16.79 -5.16
N HIS A 170 5.79 17.63 -4.84
CA HIS A 170 7.22 17.32 -5.02
C HIS A 170 7.99 17.40 -3.70
N ALA A 171 7.83 18.49 -2.94
CA ALA A 171 8.55 18.69 -1.69
C ALA A 171 7.83 17.99 -0.53
N SER A 172 6.50 18.00 -0.53
CA SER A 172 5.68 17.39 0.53
C SER A 172 4.94 16.11 0.09
N THR A 173 5.42 15.41 -0.93
CA THR A 173 4.81 14.16 -1.44
C THR A 173 4.60 13.11 -0.35
N ALA A 174 5.57 12.94 0.55
CA ALA A 174 5.46 11.98 1.66
C ALA A 174 4.33 12.34 2.63
N LEU A 175 4.18 13.64 2.94
CA LEU A 175 3.09 14.13 3.80
C LEU A 175 1.72 13.92 3.12
N ALA A 176 1.60 14.31 1.85
CA ALA A 176 0.37 14.16 1.08
C ALA A 176 -0.05 12.67 0.92
N MET A 177 0.92 11.79 0.68
CA MET A 177 0.71 10.33 0.64
C MET A 177 0.31 9.78 2.02
N GLY A 178 0.96 10.24 3.10
CA GLY A 178 0.61 9.87 4.46
C GLY A 178 -0.81 10.27 4.84
N VAL A 179 -1.20 11.53 4.55
CA VAL A 179 -2.55 12.03 4.81
C VAL A 179 -3.58 11.24 4.00
N SER A 180 -3.37 11.02 2.70
CA SER A 180 -4.30 10.21 1.90
C SER A 180 -4.41 8.77 2.39
N SER A 181 -3.30 8.14 2.80
CA SER A 181 -3.28 6.79 3.37
C SER A 181 -4.01 6.69 4.71
N ALA A 182 -4.09 7.77 5.49
CA ALA A 182 -4.83 7.78 6.75
C ALA A 182 -6.32 7.42 6.56
N GLY A 183 -6.89 7.66 5.37
CA GLY A 183 -8.26 7.28 5.03
C GLY A 183 -8.50 5.78 5.20
N SER A 184 -7.53 4.94 4.86
CA SER A 184 -7.61 3.48 5.02
C SER A 184 -7.83 3.05 6.46
N ALA A 185 -7.04 3.59 7.39
CA ALA A 185 -7.18 3.20 8.79
C ALA A 185 -8.43 3.81 9.43
N LEU A 186 -8.83 5.03 9.02
CA LEU A 186 -10.10 5.60 9.44
C LEU A 186 -11.30 4.75 8.96
N GLY A 187 -11.28 4.30 7.70
CA GLY A 187 -12.31 3.38 7.18
C GLY A 187 -12.34 2.04 7.93
N GLY A 188 -11.17 1.49 8.28
CA GLY A 188 -11.04 0.30 9.12
C GLY A 188 -11.55 0.47 10.56
N VAL A 189 -11.72 1.72 11.03
CA VAL A 189 -12.37 2.04 12.31
C VAL A 189 -13.88 2.23 12.11
N ILE A 190 -14.27 3.04 11.12
CA ILE A 190 -15.67 3.44 10.90
C ILE A 190 -16.53 2.25 10.49
N TYR A 191 -16.09 1.46 9.50
CA TYR A 191 -16.94 0.42 8.91
C TYR A 191 -17.28 -0.73 9.87
N PRO A 192 -16.32 -1.31 10.62
CA PRO A 192 -16.65 -2.35 11.61
C PRO A 192 -17.56 -1.82 12.71
N ILE A 193 -17.36 -0.59 13.21
CA ILE A 193 -18.23 -0.01 14.25
C ILE A 193 -19.67 0.12 13.73
N ILE A 194 -19.85 0.67 12.52
CA ILE A 194 -21.18 0.83 11.95
C ILE A 194 -21.84 -0.54 11.75
N PHE A 195 -21.10 -1.51 11.20
CA PHE A 195 -21.61 -2.85 10.96
C PHE A 195 -22.02 -3.56 12.26
N THR A 196 -21.12 -3.65 13.23
CA THR A 196 -21.36 -4.34 14.53
C THR A 196 -22.44 -3.68 15.38
N ARG A 197 -22.68 -2.37 15.23
CA ARG A 197 -23.73 -1.66 15.97
C ARG A 197 -25.10 -1.71 15.27
N LEU A 198 -25.12 -1.72 13.94
CA LEU A 198 -26.37 -1.70 13.18
C LEU A 198 -26.88 -3.09 12.87
N GLN A 199 -26.02 -4.07 12.55
CA GLN A 199 -26.44 -5.41 12.18
C GLN A 199 -27.40 -6.04 13.21
N PRO A 200 -27.16 -5.96 14.54
CA PRO A 200 -28.10 -6.53 15.52
C PRO A 200 -29.44 -5.76 15.65
N ARG A 201 -29.51 -4.52 15.17
CA ARG A 201 -30.66 -3.62 15.35
C ARG A 201 -31.58 -3.56 14.13
N ILE A 202 -30.99 -3.54 12.94
CA ILE A 202 -31.72 -3.36 11.67
C ILE A 202 -31.49 -4.52 10.69
N GLY A 203 -30.75 -5.55 11.12
CA GLY A 203 -30.43 -6.73 10.31
C GLY A 203 -29.27 -6.50 9.34
N PHE A 204 -28.73 -7.62 8.85
CA PHE A 204 -27.63 -7.63 7.89
C PHE A 204 -27.90 -6.84 6.59
N PRO A 205 -29.07 -6.99 5.92
CA PRO A 205 -29.31 -6.27 4.67
C PRO A 205 -29.23 -4.75 4.82
N TRP A 206 -29.88 -4.18 5.83
CA TRP A 206 -29.87 -2.73 6.02
C TRP A 206 -28.54 -2.22 6.56
N ALA A 207 -27.88 -2.95 7.46
CA ALA A 207 -26.55 -2.57 7.94
C ALA A 207 -25.56 -2.47 6.77
N THR A 208 -25.53 -3.46 5.87
CA THR A 208 -24.66 -3.46 4.69
C THR A 208 -25.03 -2.34 3.69
N ARG A 209 -26.32 -2.03 3.51
CA ARG A 209 -26.75 -0.89 2.67
C ARG A 209 -26.32 0.46 3.24
N VAL A 210 -26.34 0.64 4.57
CA VAL A 210 -25.84 1.86 5.21
C VAL A 210 -24.36 2.07 4.87
N LEU A 211 -23.54 1.02 4.96
CA LEU A 211 -22.16 1.08 4.49
C LEU A 211 -22.09 1.46 3.00
N GLY A 212 -23.01 0.94 2.19
CA GLY A 212 -23.07 1.20 0.75
C GLY A 212 -23.38 2.65 0.42
N PHE A 213 -24.29 3.28 1.17
CA PHE A 213 -24.57 4.71 1.05
C PHE A 213 -23.39 5.58 1.48
N ILE A 214 -22.65 5.19 2.51
CA ILE A 214 -21.42 5.90 2.94
C ILE A 214 -20.35 5.81 1.85
N VAL A 215 -20.13 4.62 1.31
CA VAL A 215 -19.20 4.40 0.20
C VAL A 215 -19.61 5.22 -1.01
N LEU A 216 -20.90 5.19 -1.40
CA LEU A 216 -21.42 5.99 -2.50
C LEU A 216 -21.15 7.48 -2.30
N ALA A 217 -21.53 8.04 -1.14
CA ALA A 217 -21.34 9.46 -0.85
C ALA A 217 -19.87 9.88 -0.87
N THR A 218 -18.99 9.06 -0.28
CA THR A 218 -17.55 9.36 -0.23
C THR A 218 -16.85 9.11 -1.57
N GLN A 219 -17.35 8.21 -2.44
CA GLN A 219 -16.83 7.98 -3.79
C GLN A 219 -17.20 9.09 -4.79
N LEU A 220 -18.24 9.87 -4.54
CA LEU A 220 -18.54 11.06 -5.36
C LEU A 220 -17.42 12.12 -5.27
N VAL A 221 -16.71 12.18 -4.15
CA VAL A 221 -15.61 13.12 -3.92
C VAL A 221 -14.47 12.93 -4.94
N PRO A 222 -13.84 11.75 -5.07
CA PRO A 222 -12.80 11.54 -6.07
C PRO A 222 -13.31 11.68 -7.51
N LEU A 223 -14.55 11.30 -7.80
CA LEU A 223 -15.16 11.50 -9.13
C LEU A 223 -15.28 12.97 -9.53
N ALA A 224 -15.60 13.85 -8.57
CA ALA A 224 -15.72 15.28 -8.80
C ALA A 224 -14.36 16.00 -8.80
N LEU A 225 -13.45 15.61 -7.91
CA LEU A 225 -12.24 16.37 -7.62
C LEU A 225 -10.99 15.88 -8.38
N MET A 226 -10.84 14.58 -8.60
CA MET A 226 -9.56 14.02 -9.06
C MET A 226 -9.29 14.32 -10.53
N LYS A 227 -8.11 14.85 -10.83
CA LYS A 227 -7.64 15.14 -12.19
C LYS A 227 -6.19 14.72 -12.34
N SER A 228 -5.83 14.17 -13.50
CA SER A 228 -4.43 13.89 -13.83
C SER A 228 -3.79 15.13 -14.46
N LYS A 229 -2.56 15.43 -14.02
CA LYS A 229 -1.68 16.46 -14.62
C LYS A 229 -0.72 15.88 -15.65
N ALA A 230 -0.49 14.57 -15.63
CA ALA A 230 0.45 13.92 -16.54
C ALA A 230 -0.12 13.86 -17.95
N SER A 231 0.73 14.18 -18.94
CA SER A 231 0.41 13.92 -20.34
C SER A 231 0.27 12.41 -20.58
N PRO A 232 -0.72 11.96 -21.38
CA PRO A 232 -0.90 10.54 -21.64
C PRO A 232 0.36 9.90 -22.23
N THR A 233 0.78 8.79 -21.65
CA THR A 233 1.89 7.98 -22.16
C THR A 233 1.40 6.57 -22.49
N THR A 234 1.79 6.06 -23.65
CA THR A 234 1.38 4.72 -24.13
C THR A 234 2.49 3.68 -24.03
N LYS A 235 3.70 4.11 -23.64
CA LYS A 235 4.86 3.22 -23.52
C LYS A 235 4.94 2.67 -22.10
N TYR A 236 4.37 1.48 -21.90
CA TYR A 236 4.45 0.76 -20.63
C TYR A 236 5.01 -0.65 -20.81
N ARG A 237 5.79 -1.11 -19.82
CA ARG A 237 6.24 -2.51 -19.72
C ARG A 237 5.66 -3.11 -18.46
N LEU A 238 4.76 -4.09 -18.64
CA LEU A 238 4.12 -4.81 -17.53
C LEU A 238 5.10 -5.63 -16.69
N VAL A 239 6.16 -6.14 -17.31
CA VAL A 239 7.09 -7.06 -16.65
C VAL A 239 8.53 -6.63 -16.93
N ASP A 240 9.28 -6.41 -15.85
CA ASP A 240 10.72 -6.30 -15.91
C ASP A 240 11.34 -7.69 -15.78
N ARG A 241 11.75 -8.29 -16.91
CA ARG A 241 12.42 -9.60 -16.91
C ARG A 241 13.73 -9.61 -16.11
N THR A 242 14.38 -8.46 -15.93
CA THR A 242 15.62 -8.38 -15.14
C THR A 242 15.36 -8.55 -13.64
N ALA A 243 14.13 -8.29 -13.18
CA ALA A 243 13.74 -8.44 -11.79
C ALA A 243 13.82 -9.90 -11.31
N PHE A 244 13.62 -10.89 -12.18
CA PHE A 244 13.76 -12.31 -11.84
C PHE A 244 15.21 -12.78 -11.62
N ARG A 245 16.20 -11.92 -11.91
CA ARG A 245 17.62 -12.19 -11.63
C ARG A 245 18.20 -11.30 -10.54
N ASP A 246 17.43 -10.33 -10.06
CA ASP A 246 17.82 -9.39 -9.02
C ASP A 246 17.56 -10.01 -7.64
N VAL A 247 18.54 -10.76 -7.12
CA VAL A 247 18.39 -11.55 -5.88
C VAL A 247 17.92 -10.70 -4.68
N PRO A 248 18.48 -9.50 -4.40
CA PRO A 248 17.94 -8.62 -3.36
C PRO A 248 16.45 -8.28 -3.55
N PHE A 249 16.02 -8.04 -4.79
CA PHE A 249 14.61 -7.75 -5.10
C PHE A 249 13.72 -8.98 -4.88
N ILE A 250 14.15 -10.17 -5.31
CA ILE A 250 13.40 -11.42 -5.10
C ILE A 250 13.22 -11.70 -3.61
N LEU A 251 14.29 -11.52 -2.81
CA LEU A 251 14.23 -11.68 -1.36
C LEU A 251 13.31 -10.64 -0.70
N LEU A 252 13.29 -9.40 -1.19
CA LEU A 252 12.31 -8.41 -0.73
C LEU A 252 10.89 -8.86 -1.04
N ILE A 253 10.59 -9.31 -2.27
CA ILE A 253 9.26 -9.80 -2.63
C ILE A 253 8.86 -10.98 -1.75
N ALA A 254 9.75 -11.96 -1.54
CA ALA A 254 9.48 -13.09 -0.66
C ALA A 254 9.17 -12.64 0.77
N GLY A 255 9.95 -11.69 1.29
CA GLY A 255 9.70 -11.06 2.59
C GLY A 255 8.33 -10.39 2.65
N LEU A 256 7.98 -9.58 1.65
CA LEU A 256 6.70 -8.92 1.56
C LEU A 256 5.54 -9.92 1.49
N ILE A 257 5.65 -10.98 0.68
CA ILE A 257 4.64 -12.04 0.60
C ILE A 257 4.38 -12.61 2.00
N PHE A 258 5.41 -13.14 2.67
CA PHE A 258 5.23 -13.79 3.97
C PHE A 258 4.75 -12.81 5.04
N GLY A 259 5.23 -11.57 5.01
CA GLY A 259 4.83 -10.53 5.96
C GLY A 259 3.36 -10.13 5.78
N PHE A 260 2.92 -9.88 4.56
CA PHE A 260 1.50 -9.61 4.26
C PHE A 260 0.62 -10.80 4.65
N MET A 261 1.04 -12.03 4.34
CA MET A 261 0.30 -13.23 4.75
C MET A 261 0.14 -13.31 6.27
N GLY A 262 1.23 -13.16 7.03
CA GLY A 262 1.19 -13.24 8.49
C GLY A 262 0.41 -12.10 9.14
N PHE A 263 0.63 -10.85 8.70
CA PHE A 263 -0.06 -9.71 9.29
C PHE A 263 -1.57 -9.75 9.08
N TYR A 264 -2.02 -10.17 7.90
CA TYR A 264 -3.46 -10.21 7.58
C TYR A 264 -4.24 -11.27 8.35
N ILE A 265 -3.62 -12.41 8.68
CA ILE A 265 -4.29 -13.47 9.44
C ILE A 265 -4.82 -12.93 10.76
N ILE A 266 -4.04 -12.14 11.50
CA ILE A 266 -4.52 -11.57 12.77
C ILE A 266 -5.67 -10.58 12.54
N PHE A 267 -5.64 -9.75 11.50
CA PHE A 267 -6.74 -8.83 11.19
C PHE A 267 -8.06 -9.57 10.94
N TYR A 268 -8.00 -10.74 10.31
CA TYR A 268 -9.19 -11.52 9.97
C TYR A 268 -9.74 -12.28 11.18
N TYR A 269 -8.85 -12.77 12.04
CA TYR A 269 -9.21 -13.75 13.06
C TYR A 269 -9.22 -13.20 14.49
N ILE A 270 -8.76 -11.97 14.76
CA ILE A 270 -8.64 -11.45 16.14
C ILE A 270 -9.97 -11.39 16.89
N GLU A 271 -11.07 -11.02 16.21
CA GLU A 271 -12.39 -10.93 16.84
C GLU A 271 -12.94 -12.33 17.13
N LEU A 272 -12.74 -13.27 16.20
CA LEU A 272 -13.09 -14.68 16.38
C LEU A 272 -12.26 -15.33 17.49
N TYR A 273 -10.96 -15.06 17.57
CA TYR A 273 -10.09 -15.50 18.66
C TYR A 273 -10.59 -14.99 20.00
N ALA A 274 -10.95 -13.70 20.07
CA ALA A 274 -11.45 -13.12 21.31
C ALA A 274 -12.79 -13.73 21.74
N TYR A 275 -13.64 -14.10 20.78
CA TYR A 275 -14.90 -14.80 21.03
C TYR A 275 -14.69 -16.21 21.56
N GLN A 276 -13.77 -16.98 20.97
CA GLN A 276 -13.61 -18.42 21.27
C GLN A 276 -12.62 -18.72 22.41
N GLU A 277 -11.55 -17.93 22.56
CA GLU A 277 -10.39 -18.27 23.41
C GLU A 277 -10.17 -17.33 24.60
N SER A 278 -10.86 -16.20 24.63
CA SER A 278 -10.63 -15.17 25.66
C SER A 278 -11.87 -14.91 26.49
N SER A 279 -11.68 -14.64 27.78
CA SER A 279 -12.74 -14.19 28.70
C SER A 279 -13.10 -12.71 28.51
N THR A 280 -12.93 -12.19 27.28
CA THR A 280 -13.15 -10.79 26.95
C THR A 280 -14.65 -10.49 26.88
N PRO A 281 -15.14 -9.38 27.45
CA PRO A 281 -16.54 -9.01 27.32
C PRO A 281 -16.96 -8.87 25.84
N ALA A 282 -18.17 -9.29 25.49
CA ALA A 282 -18.68 -9.27 24.10
C ALA A 282 -18.53 -7.91 23.41
N ARG A 283 -18.77 -6.82 24.14
CA ARG A 283 -18.56 -5.46 23.63
C ARG A 283 -17.11 -5.20 23.25
N LEU A 284 -16.13 -5.73 23.98
CA LEU A 284 -14.72 -5.50 23.69
C LEU A 284 -14.22 -6.39 22.54
N GLN A 285 -14.76 -7.61 22.40
CA GLN A 285 -14.42 -8.54 21.31
C GLN A 285 -14.61 -7.88 19.93
N SER A 286 -15.75 -7.21 19.71
CA SER A 286 -16.08 -6.54 18.44
C SER A 286 -15.36 -5.20 18.20
N TYR A 287 -14.47 -4.80 19.11
CA TYR A 287 -13.69 -3.57 19.01
C TYR A 287 -12.20 -3.83 18.87
N LEU A 288 -11.73 -5.08 18.93
CA LEU A 288 -10.30 -5.38 18.82
C LEU A 288 -9.76 -5.04 17.44
N LEU A 289 -10.50 -5.37 16.37
CA LEU A 289 -10.11 -4.98 15.01
C LEU A 289 -10.10 -3.46 14.83
N VAL A 290 -11.05 -2.76 15.47
CA VAL A 290 -11.10 -1.31 15.50
C VAL A 290 -9.85 -0.73 16.18
N ILE A 291 -9.44 -1.32 17.31
CA ILE A 291 -8.23 -0.91 18.04
C ILE A 291 -6.97 -1.13 17.19
N ILE A 292 -6.85 -2.27 16.52
CA ILE A 292 -5.74 -2.55 15.58
C ILE A 292 -5.70 -1.50 14.46
N ASN A 293 -6.85 -1.20 13.85
CA ASN A 293 -6.90 -0.20 12.78
C ASN A 293 -6.54 1.20 13.28
N ALA A 294 -7.07 1.60 14.43
CA ALA A 294 -6.77 2.89 15.05
C ALA A 294 -5.27 3.04 15.38
N SER A 295 -4.64 2.02 15.94
CA SER A 295 -3.21 2.04 16.27
C SER A 295 -2.30 1.94 15.04
N SER A 296 -2.82 1.45 13.91
CA SER A 296 -2.06 1.42 12.66
C SER A 296 -1.81 2.80 12.05
N LEU A 297 -2.61 3.82 12.39
CA LEU A 297 -2.40 5.21 11.94
C LEU A 297 -1.02 5.75 12.34
N PRO A 298 -0.67 5.84 13.64
CA PRO A 298 0.67 6.27 14.04
C PRO A 298 1.75 5.28 13.56
N GLY A 299 1.41 3.99 13.43
CA GLY A 299 2.27 2.97 12.85
C GLY A 299 2.67 3.21 11.40
N ARG A 300 1.84 3.87 10.60
CA ARG A 300 2.18 4.23 9.21
C ARG A 300 3.05 5.49 9.15
N LEU A 301 2.81 6.45 10.03
CA LEU A 301 3.46 7.77 9.98
C LEU A 301 4.83 7.79 10.65
N ILE A 302 4.93 7.29 11.88
CA ILE A 302 6.14 7.42 12.70
C ILE A 302 7.30 6.59 12.11
N PRO A 303 7.14 5.28 11.85
CA PRO A 303 8.18 4.47 11.21
C PRO A 303 8.48 4.91 9.78
N GLY A 304 7.50 5.50 9.07
CA GLY A 304 7.72 6.15 7.77
C GLY A 304 8.76 7.26 7.86
N TYR A 305 8.65 8.14 8.85
CA TYR A 305 9.66 9.18 9.10
C TYR A 305 11.05 8.62 9.41
N TYR A 306 11.13 7.50 10.14
CA TYR A 306 12.41 6.83 10.41
C TYR A 306 12.95 6.04 9.21
N ALA A 307 12.08 5.58 8.29
CA ALA A 307 12.49 4.88 7.08
C ALA A 307 13.33 5.78 6.16
N ASP A 308 13.08 7.09 6.13
CA ASP A 308 13.90 8.04 5.38
C ASP A 308 15.33 8.16 5.94
N LYS A 309 15.53 7.87 7.23
CA LYS A 309 16.84 7.98 7.91
C LYS A 309 17.59 6.66 7.97
N MET A 310 16.88 5.57 8.22
CA MET A 310 17.47 4.25 8.47
C MET A 310 17.34 3.31 7.27
N GLY A 311 16.51 3.65 6.28
CA GLY A 311 16.21 2.81 5.13
C GLY A 311 14.92 2.01 5.32
N SER A 312 14.10 1.96 4.27
CA SER A 312 12.75 1.38 4.32
C SER A 312 12.75 -0.14 4.57
N ILE A 313 13.78 -0.85 4.10
CA ILE A 313 13.91 -2.30 4.29
C ILE A 313 14.33 -2.62 5.73
N ASN A 314 15.18 -1.78 6.33
CA ASN A 314 15.62 -1.95 7.71
C ASN A 314 14.45 -1.78 8.68
N VAL A 315 13.64 -0.74 8.48
CA VAL A 315 12.44 -0.52 9.30
C VAL A 315 11.45 -1.67 9.14
N GLN A 316 11.17 -2.12 7.91
CA GLN A 316 10.29 -3.29 7.69
C GLN A 316 10.82 -4.57 8.35
N THR A 317 12.14 -4.78 8.35
CA THR A 317 12.74 -5.94 9.03
C THR A 317 12.52 -5.89 10.54
N ILE A 318 12.76 -4.74 11.17
CA ILE A 318 12.53 -4.54 12.62
C ILE A 318 11.06 -4.77 12.95
N VAL A 319 10.17 -4.21 12.14
CA VAL A 319 8.73 -4.33 12.31
C VAL A 319 8.27 -5.78 12.15
N ALA A 320 8.77 -6.52 11.15
CA ALA A 320 8.48 -7.94 10.97
C ALA A 320 8.97 -8.78 12.16
N PHE A 321 10.13 -8.46 12.72
CA PHE A 321 10.64 -9.08 13.94
C PHE A 321 9.72 -8.80 15.14
N THR A 322 9.29 -7.55 15.34
CA THR A 322 8.33 -7.19 16.38
C THR A 322 7.00 -7.92 16.19
N GLY A 323 6.47 -7.97 14.97
CA GLY A 323 5.25 -8.71 14.64
C GLY A 323 5.37 -10.21 14.94
N THR A 324 6.54 -10.81 14.67
CA THR A 324 6.85 -12.20 15.03
C THR A 324 6.76 -12.42 16.53
N LEU A 325 7.47 -11.60 17.32
CA LEU A 325 7.46 -11.70 18.78
C LEU A 325 6.04 -11.54 19.35
N LEU A 326 5.32 -10.51 18.91
CA LEU A 326 3.95 -10.26 19.34
C LEU A 326 3.03 -11.44 19.02
N THR A 327 3.14 -12.02 17.81
CA THR A 327 2.33 -13.17 17.42
C THR A 327 2.56 -14.36 18.33
N PHE A 328 3.81 -14.66 18.71
CA PHE A 328 4.07 -15.71 19.69
C PHE A 328 3.61 -15.34 21.11
N CYS A 329 3.65 -14.06 21.50
CA CYS A 329 3.08 -13.62 22.77
C CYS A 329 1.57 -13.86 22.86
N LEU A 330 0.84 -13.87 21.73
CA LEU A 330 -0.60 -14.14 21.70
C LEU A 330 -0.96 -15.52 22.30
N LEU A 331 -0.05 -16.50 22.24
CA LEU A 331 -0.22 -17.80 22.89
C LEU A 331 -0.42 -17.70 24.41
N ALA A 332 0.24 -16.73 25.05
CA ALA A 332 0.18 -16.52 26.50
C ALA A 332 -0.95 -15.57 26.93
N ILE A 333 -1.49 -14.77 26.02
CA ILE A 333 -2.48 -13.73 26.33
C ILE A 333 -3.88 -14.35 26.33
N LYS A 334 -4.48 -14.43 27.53
CA LYS A 334 -5.85 -14.95 27.74
C LYS A 334 -6.79 -13.96 28.42
N ASN A 335 -6.28 -12.82 28.88
CA ASN A 335 -7.04 -11.79 29.58
C ASN A 335 -7.35 -10.57 28.68
N ALA A 336 -8.47 -9.91 28.93
CA ALA A 336 -8.94 -8.77 28.13
C ALA A 336 -7.93 -7.60 28.07
N PRO A 337 -7.30 -7.14 29.18
CA PRO A 337 -6.34 -6.03 29.11
C PRO A 337 -5.10 -6.37 28.28
N GLY A 338 -4.60 -7.62 28.39
CA GLY A 338 -3.46 -8.08 27.61
C GLY A 338 -3.77 -8.09 26.12
N LEU A 339 -4.98 -8.50 25.74
CA LEU A 339 -5.41 -8.54 24.34
C LEU A 339 -5.55 -7.14 23.74
N VAL A 340 -6.01 -6.15 24.52
CA VAL A 340 -6.05 -4.74 24.10
C VAL A 340 -4.64 -4.18 23.88
N VAL A 341 -3.72 -4.41 24.81
CA VAL A 341 -2.32 -3.96 24.67
C VAL A 341 -1.67 -4.61 23.45
N TYR A 342 -1.90 -5.91 23.25
CA TYR A 342 -1.47 -6.62 22.05
C TYR A 342 -1.98 -5.93 20.77
N CYS A 343 -3.28 -5.65 20.68
CA CYS A 343 -3.88 -5.01 19.50
C CYS A 343 -3.27 -3.63 19.20
N VAL A 344 -2.95 -2.85 20.23
CA VAL A 344 -2.32 -1.53 20.06
C VAL A 344 -0.92 -1.67 19.45
N ILE A 345 -0.05 -2.50 20.05
CA ILE A 345 1.34 -2.65 19.59
C ILE A 345 1.38 -3.38 18.23
N TYR A 346 0.52 -4.38 18.05
CA TYR A 346 0.40 -5.13 16.81
C TYR A 346 -0.08 -4.24 15.66
N GLY A 347 -1.13 -3.44 15.86
CA GLY A 347 -1.61 -2.53 14.83
C GLY A 347 -0.58 -1.46 14.46
N PHE A 348 0.18 -0.92 15.43
CA PHE A 348 1.30 -0.04 15.15
C PHE A 348 2.36 -0.71 14.25
N SER A 349 2.77 -1.93 14.59
CA SER A 349 3.71 -2.74 13.80
C SER A 349 3.16 -3.03 12.40
N ALA A 350 1.94 -3.54 12.30
CA ALA A 350 1.30 -3.86 11.03
C ALA A 350 1.15 -2.63 10.13
N GLY A 351 0.78 -1.48 10.69
CA GLY A 351 0.70 -0.21 9.97
C GLY A 351 2.02 0.18 9.33
N ALA A 352 3.12 0.04 10.07
CA ALA A 352 4.46 0.32 9.57
C ALA A 352 4.85 -0.60 8.41
N PHE A 353 4.54 -1.88 8.54
CA PHE A 353 4.85 -2.88 7.52
C PHE A 353 4.09 -2.61 6.22
N MET A 354 2.79 -2.28 6.30
CA MET A 354 1.96 -2.07 5.12
C MET A 354 2.26 -0.73 4.39
N GLY A 355 2.81 0.26 5.09
CA GLY A 355 3.09 1.59 4.52
C GLY A 355 4.41 1.72 3.74
N LEU A 356 5.36 0.82 3.98
CA LEU A 356 6.72 0.88 3.44
C LEU A 356 7.07 0.04 2.18
N PRO A 357 6.24 -0.90 1.66
CA PRO A 357 6.66 -1.78 0.56
C PRO A 357 7.07 -1.02 -0.70
N ALA A 358 6.34 0.04 -1.07
CA ALA A 358 6.63 0.84 -2.25
C ALA A 358 8.00 1.53 -2.16
N ALA A 359 8.34 2.09 -0.99
CA ALA A 359 9.64 2.70 -0.75
C ALA A 359 10.79 1.66 -0.85
N GLY A 360 10.59 0.44 -0.35
CA GLY A 360 11.56 -0.64 -0.47
C GLY A 360 11.85 -1.02 -1.92
N VAL A 361 10.81 -1.13 -2.75
CA VAL A 361 10.93 -1.43 -4.18
C VAL A 361 11.67 -0.32 -4.92
N VAL A 362 11.35 0.95 -4.62
CA VAL A 362 12.04 2.12 -5.20
C VAL A 362 13.52 2.10 -4.85
N ASN A 363 13.88 1.90 -3.58
CA ASN A 363 15.27 1.95 -3.11
C ASN A 363 16.14 0.82 -3.68
N LEU A 364 15.55 -0.33 -4.00
CA LEU A 364 16.24 -1.45 -4.66
C LEU A 364 16.37 -1.30 -6.18
N SER A 365 15.51 -0.47 -6.80
CA SER A 365 15.45 -0.30 -8.24
C SER A 365 16.44 0.75 -8.73
N ALA A 366 17.57 0.30 -9.25
CA ALA A 366 18.61 1.19 -9.78
C ALA A 366 18.15 1.96 -11.04
N ASP A 367 17.30 1.34 -11.86
CA ASP A 367 16.75 1.93 -13.08
C ASP A 367 15.37 2.54 -12.79
N LYS A 368 15.30 3.87 -12.77
CA LYS A 368 14.06 4.63 -12.51
C LYS A 368 12.96 4.34 -13.53
N GLY A 369 13.32 3.96 -14.77
CA GLY A 369 12.35 3.61 -15.81
C GLY A 369 11.64 2.27 -15.59
N LYS A 370 12.12 1.45 -14.65
CA LYS A 370 11.58 0.11 -14.35
C LYS A 370 10.80 0.04 -13.03
N ILE A 371 10.76 1.12 -12.26
CA ILE A 371 10.12 1.16 -10.93
C ILE A 371 8.64 0.77 -11.02
N GLY A 372 7.90 1.31 -12.00
CA GLY A 372 6.48 1.00 -12.18
C GLY A 372 6.23 -0.49 -12.43
N ALA A 373 7.00 -1.11 -13.33
CA ALA A 373 6.92 -2.54 -13.63
C ALA A 373 7.25 -3.38 -12.39
N ARG A 374 8.32 -3.04 -11.67
CA ARG A 374 8.74 -3.75 -10.45
C ARG A 374 7.71 -3.63 -9.34
N LEU A 375 7.12 -2.45 -9.14
CA LEU A 375 6.05 -2.25 -8.17
C LEU A 375 4.81 -3.07 -8.52
N GLY A 376 4.39 -3.08 -9.80
CA GLY A 376 3.29 -3.92 -10.29
C GLY A 376 3.54 -5.41 -10.07
N MET A 377 4.75 -5.90 -10.38
CA MET A 377 5.17 -7.28 -10.12
C MET A 377 5.14 -7.62 -8.61
N THR A 378 5.59 -6.70 -7.74
CA THR A 378 5.52 -6.87 -6.29
C THR A 378 4.08 -6.97 -5.81
N LEU A 379 3.19 -6.08 -6.26
CA LEU A 379 1.77 -6.12 -5.91
C LEU A 379 1.11 -7.42 -6.36
N ALA A 380 1.35 -7.86 -7.60
CA ALA A 380 0.83 -9.12 -8.11
C ALA A 380 1.31 -10.33 -7.27
N ALA A 381 2.59 -10.38 -6.94
CA ALA A 381 3.17 -11.46 -6.15
C ALA A 381 2.62 -11.48 -4.70
N VAL A 382 2.52 -10.31 -4.06
CA VAL A 382 1.91 -10.17 -2.73
C VAL A 382 0.44 -10.56 -2.75
N GLY A 383 -0.30 -10.16 -3.80
CA GLY A 383 -1.69 -10.55 -4.01
C GLY A 383 -1.88 -12.06 -4.01
N CYS A 384 -1.02 -12.80 -4.72
CA CYS A 384 -1.07 -14.27 -4.73
C CYS A 384 -0.84 -14.88 -3.33
N GLY A 385 0.04 -14.26 -2.52
CA GLY A 385 0.25 -14.69 -1.13
C GLY A 385 -0.98 -14.46 -0.26
N VAL A 386 -1.57 -13.27 -0.32
CA VAL A 386 -2.77 -12.90 0.45
C VAL A 386 -4.00 -13.73 0.03
N LEU A 387 -4.07 -14.16 -1.24
CA LEU A 387 -5.13 -15.05 -1.73
C LEU A 387 -5.21 -16.35 -0.92
N VAL A 388 -4.05 -16.97 -0.63
CA VAL A 388 -4.00 -18.28 0.03
C VAL A 388 -3.82 -18.16 1.55
N SER A 389 -3.43 -17.00 2.08
CA SER A 389 -3.06 -16.84 3.49
C SER A 389 -4.18 -17.19 4.46
N ASN A 390 -5.35 -16.54 4.32
CA ASN A 390 -6.45 -16.71 5.26
C ASN A 390 -7.17 -18.04 5.08
N PRO A 391 -7.38 -18.57 3.86
CA PRO A 391 -7.89 -19.93 3.68
C PRO A 391 -7.01 -21.01 4.29
N ILE A 392 -5.68 -20.90 4.17
CA ILE A 392 -4.75 -21.81 4.84
C ILE A 392 -4.88 -21.65 6.35
N ALA A 393 -4.93 -20.42 6.87
CA ALA A 393 -5.13 -20.18 8.31
C ALA A 393 -6.44 -20.82 8.82
N GLY A 394 -7.56 -20.65 8.11
CA GLY A 394 -8.84 -21.24 8.47
C GLY A 394 -8.83 -22.77 8.40
N ALA A 395 -8.09 -23.36 7.47
CA ALA A 395 -7.91 -24.81 7.39
C ALA A 395 -7.07 -25.33 8.57
N VAL A 396 -6.02 -24.59 8.97
CA VAL A 396 -5.22 -24.90 10.17
C VAL A 396 -6.08 -24.80 11.43
N LEU A 397 -6.95 -23.78 11.53
CA LEU A 397 -7.87 -23.60 12.64
C LEU A 397 -8.88 -24.73 12.75
N GLY A 398 -9.43 -25.21 11.62
CA GLY A 398 -10.34 -26.36 11.57
C GLY A 398 -9.66 -27.72 11.76
N GLY A 399 -8.33 -27.76 11.78
CA GLY A 399 -7.55 -28.98 12.01
C GLY A 399 -7.23 -29.25 13.48
N SER A 400 -6.40 -30.26 13.75
CA SER A 400 -6.02 -30.67 15.11
C SER A 400 -5.18 -29.64 15.87
N GLY A 401 -4.62 -28.64 15.17
CA GLY A 401 -3.81 -27.59 15.78
C GLY A 401 -4.61 -26.47 16.44
N GLY A 402 -5.89 -26.29 16.05
CA GLY A 402 -6.75 -25.22 16.54
C GLY A 402 -6.06 -23.84 16.51
N TRP A 403 -6.34 -23.03 17.54
CA TRP A 403 -5.77 -21.69 17.67
C TRP A 403 -4.25 -21.66 17.85
N VAL A 404 -3.69 -22.65 18.57
CA VAL A 404 -2.23 -22.74 18.75
C VAL A 404 -1.53 -22.96 17.41
N GLY A 405 -2.05 -23.87 16.59
CA GLY A 405 -1.54 -24.15 15.25
C GLY A 405 -1.60 -22.92 14.35
N LEU A 406 -2.72 -22.18 14.37
CA LEU A 406 -2.88 -20.96 13.58
C LEU A 406 -1.88 -19.87 14.02
N ILE A 407 -1.70 -19.68 15.33
CA ILE A 407 -0.76 -18.68 15.87
C ILE A 407 0.69 -19.05 15.51
N VAL A 408 1.06 -20.32 15.63
CA VAL A 408 2.41 -20.80 15.26
C VAL A 408 2.65 -20.63 13.75
N TRP A 409 1.66 -20.96 12.91
CA TRP A 409 1.72 -20.75 11.46
C TRP A 409 1.93 -19.27 11.12
N CYS A 410 1.16 -18.38 11.74
CA CYS A 410 1.30 -16.94 11.59
C CYS A 410 2.69 -16.44 12.02
N GLY A 411 3.19 -16.91 13.17
CA GLY A 411 4.52 -16.58 13.66
C GLY A 411 5.63 -17.07 12.73
N ALA A 412 5.48 -18.25 12.14
CA ALA A 412 6.43 -18.80 11.17
C ALA A 412 6.48 -17.95 9.88
N LEU A 413 5.34 -17.50 9.37
CA LEU A 413 5.28 -16.60 8.22
C LEU A 413 6.00 -15.26 8.51
N LEU A 414 5.73 -14.64 9.66
CA LEU A 414 6.40 -13.38 10.03
C LEU A 414 7.90 -13.57 10.28
N THR A 415 8.31 -14.72 10.80
CA THR A 415 9.74 -15.09 10.93
C THR A 415 10.38 -15.20 9.55
N ALA A 416 9.75 -15.90 8.61
CA ALA A 416 10.22 -16.02 7.23
C ALA A 416 10.31 -14.65 6.54
N SER A 417 9.34 -13.76 6.80
CA SER A 417 9.38 -12.37 6.35
C SER A 417 10.62 -11.65 6.87
N CYS A 418 10.86 -11.69 8.18
CA CYS A 418 12.00 -11.05 8.82
C CYS A 418 13.33 -11.56 8.25
N ILE A 419 13.48 -12.89 8.13
CA ILE A 419 14.70 -13.52 7.59
C ILE A 419 14.93 -13.09 6.14
N SER A 420 13.88 -13.11 5.31
CA SER A 420 14.00 -12.78 3.88
C SER A 420 14.32 -11.31 3.66
N MET A 421 13.72 -10.40 4.42
CA MET A 421 14.04 -8.96 4.37
C MET A 421 15.46 -8.65 4.88
N ALA A 422 15.87 -9.29 5.97
CA ALA A 422 17.25 -9.18 6.47
C ALA A 422 18.25 -9.70 5.41
N ALA A 423 17.95 -10.83 4.75
CA ALA A 423 18.77 -11.39 3.70
C ALA A 423 18.84 -10.49 2.46
N SER A 424 17.71 -9.89 2.04
CA SER A 424 17.65 -8.89 0.95
C SER A 424 18.61 -7.73 1.22
N ARG A 425 18.54 -7.16 2.42
CA ARG A 425 19.42 -6.09 2.88
C ARG A 425 20.89 -6.52 2.89
N ILE A 426 21.22 -7.62 3.55
CA ILE A 426 22.60 -8.12 3.65
C ILE A 426 23.19 -8.39 2.26
N ARG A 427 22.40 -8.89 1.31
CA ARG A 427 22.87 -9.09 -0.06
C ARG A 427 23.11 -7.80 -0.84
N LYS A 428 22.37 -6.73 -0.54
CA LYS A 428 22.55 -5.43 -1.21
C LYS A 428 23.73 -4.62 -0.66
N ILE A 429 23.93 -4.59 0.67
CA ILE A 429 24.91 -3.71 1.33
C ILE A 429 25.97 -4.42 2.16
N GLY A 430 25.93 -5.75 2.23
CA GLY A 430 26.78 -6.54 3.13
C GLY A 430 26.31 -6.44 4.60
N PHE A 431 27.12 -6.98 5.52
CA PHE A 431 26.80 -6.99 6.95
C PHE A 431 26.91 -5.61 7.64
N GLY A 432 27.38 -4.58 6.94
CA GLY A 432 27.57 -3.24 7.52
C GLY A 432 26.25 -2.52 7.82
N PHE A 433 26.12 -1.93 9.01
CA PHE A 433 24.95 -1.16 9.43
C PHE A 433 24.91 0.29 8.89
N LYS A 434 25.95 0.74 8.18
CA LYS A 434 26.17 2.17 7.88
C LYS A 434 25.61 2.70 6.55
N LYS A 435 25.06 1.88 5.66
CA LYS A 435 24.47 2.34 4.39
C LYS A 435 22.95 2.32 4.46
N VAL A 436 22.35 3.50 4.34
CA VAL A 436 20.89 3.72 4.27
C VAL A 436 20.42 3.26 2.90
N ILE A 437 19.62 2.18 2.85
CA ILE A 437 18.82 1.77 1.68
C ILE A 437 17.40 1.55 2.16
#